data_AF-A0A9E2YST4-F1
#
_entry.id   AF-A0A9E2YST4-F1
#
_cell.length_a   1.000
_cell.length_b   1.000
_cell.length_c   1.000
_cell.angle_alpha   90.00
_cell.angle_beta   90.00
_cell.angle_gamma   90.00
#
_symmetry.space_group_name_H-M   'P 1'
#
loop_
_entity.id
_entity.type
_entity.pdbx_description
1 polymer ?
#
loop_
_entity_poly.entity_id
_entity_poly.type
_entity_poly.pdbx_seq_one_letter_code
_entity_poly.pdbx_strand_id
1 'polypeptide(L)' 'MAAWRILVTGATGNVGGKVARALLASGANVRALVRNPGNSRLPEQIAVVHGDLT' A
#
# COMPACT_ATOMS: atom_id res chain seq x y z
N MET A 1 13.44 7.31 15.28
CA MET A 1 13.61 5.93 14.79
C MET A 1 13.31 5.91 13.31
N ALA A 2 14.11 5.26 12.48
CA ALA A 2 13.88 5.24 11.03
C ALA A 2 12.54 4.56 10.74
N ALA A 3 11.55 5.32 10.26
CA ALA A 3 10.31 4.75 9.75
C ALA A 3 10.67 3.95 8.49
N TRP A 4 10.54 2.62 8.55
CA TRP A 4 10.81 1.76 7.41
C TRP A 4 9.86 2.15 6.27
N ARG A 5 10.42 2.32 5.05
CA ARG A 5 9.64 2.55 3.83
C ARG A 5 9.29 1.21 3.18
N ILE A 6 8.01 0.87 3.15
CA ILE A 6 7.53 -0.44 2.69
C ILE A 6 6.67 -0.26 1.44
N LEU A 7 7.01 -0.97 0.37
CA LEU A 7 6.16 -1.12 -0.79
C LEU A 7 5.34 -2.41 -0.64
N VAL A 8 4.02 -2.28 -0.68
CA VAL A 8 3.10 -3.42 -0.71
C VAL A 8 2.63 -3.62 -2.15
N THR A 9 2.97 -4.77 -2.71
CA THR A 9 2.40 -5.25 -3.98
C THR A 9 1.11 -6.02 -3.68
N GLY A 10 0.11 -5.93 -4.56
CA GLY A 10 -1.20 -6.54 -4.30
C GLY A 10 -1.99 -5.88 -3.15
N ALA A 11 -1.70 -4.61 -2.84
CA ALA A 11 -2.33 -3.86 -1.75
C ALA A 11 -3.86 -3.71 -1.90
N THR A 12 -4.41 -3.85 -3.10
CA THR A 12 -5.86 -3.85 -3.33
C THR A 12 -6.52 -5.22 -3.13
N GLY A 13 -5.74 -6.28 -2.89
CA GLY A 13 -6.23 -7.64 -2.66
C GLY A 13 -6.69 -7.89 -1.21
N ASN A 14 -7.34 -9.03 -0.97
CA ASN A 14 -7.92 -9.40 0.34
C ASN A 14 -6.88 -9.39 1.48
N VAL A 15 -5.70 -9.95 1.23
CA VAL A 15 -4.61 -10.00 2.22
C VAL A 15 -3.79 -8.72 2.19
N GLY A 16 -3.32 -8.31 1.00
CA GLY A 16 -2.44 -7.14 0.85
C GLY A 16 -3.03 -5.85 1.41
N GLY A 17 -4.35 -5.65 1.28
CA GLY A 17 -5.01 -4.47 1.87
C GLY A 17 -5.05 -4.47 3.39
N LYS A 18 -5.18 -5.64 4.02
CA LYS A 18 -5.11 -5.77 5.49
C LYS A 18 -3.68 -5.52 5.97
N VAL A 19 -2.69 -6.08 5.28
CA VAL A 19 -1.27 -5.85 5.56
C VAL A 19 -0.93 -4.36 5.45
N ALA A 20 -1.31 -3.71 4.35
CA ALA A 20 -1.04 -2.29 4.13
C ALA A 20 -1.63 -1.40 5.24
N ARG A 21 -2.86 -1.70 5.68
CA ARG A 21 -3.51 -1.00 6.82
C ARG A 21 -2.79 -1.25 8.14
N ALA A 22 -2.38 -2.49 8.43
CA ALA A 22 -1.67 -2.82 9.65
C ALA A 22 -0.30 -2.13 9.72
N LEU A 23 0.44 -2.10 8.60
CA LEU A 23 1.72 -1.39 8.49
C LEU A 23 1.55 0.12 8.68
N LEU A 24 0.50 0.70 8.09
CA LEU A 24 0.19 2.11 8.31
C LEU A 24 -0.11 2.39 9.80
N ALA A 25 -0.92 1.55 10.43
CA ALA A 25 -1.25 1.66 11.85
C ALA A 25 -0.03 1.48 12.78
N SER A 26 0.98 0.73 12.36
CA SER A 26 2.24 0.59 13.10
C SER A 26 3.22 1.77 12.88
N GLY A 27 2.82 2.80 12.15
CA GLY A 27 3.65 3.98 11.88
C GLY A 27 4.67 3.81 10.75
N ALA A 28 4.53 2.77 9.92
CA ALA A 28 5.39 2.60 8.75
C ALA A 28 4.99 3.59 7.64
N ASN A 29 5.96 3.98 6.81
CA ASN A 29 5.67 4.72 5.59
C ASN A 29 5.34 3.73 4.47
N VAL A 30 4.05 3.66 4.08
CA VAL A 30 3.54 2.63 3.16
C VAL A 30 3.30 3.21 1.77
N ARG A 31 3.79 2.50 0.76
CA ARG A 31 3.45 2.71 -0.65
C ARG A 31 2.74 1.46 -1.19
N ALA A 32 1.82 1.66 -2.11
CA ALA A 32 1.09 0.57 -2.76
C ALA A 32 1.29 0.62 -4.27
N LEU A 33 1.79 -0.47 -4.85
CA LEU A 33 1.77 -0.66 -6.30
C LEU A 33 0.37 -1.10 -6.73
N VAL A 34 -0.29 -0.31 -7.57
CA VAL A 34 -1.67 -0.55 -7.99
C VAL A 34 -1.79 -0.44 -9.51
N ARG A 35 -2.34 -1.48 -10.14
CA ARG A 35 -2.59 -1.52 -11.60
C ARG A 35 -3.66 -0.53 -12.07
N ASN A 36 -4.72 -0.35 -11.28
CA ASN A 36 -5.78 0.63 -11.57
C ASN A 36 -6.02 1.51 -10.33
N PRO A 37 -5.38 2.70 -10.26
CA PRO A 37 -5.48 3.59 -9.11
C PRO A 37 -6.91 4.08 -8.80
N GLY A 38 -7.73 4.29 -9.85
CA GLY A 38 -9.10 4.82 -9.71
C GLY A 38 -10.05 3.91 -8.93
N ASN A 39 -9.70 2.63 -8.77
CA ASN A 39 -10.48 1.64 -8.02
C ASN A 39 -9.87 1.29 -6.66
N SER A 40 -8.80 1.96 -6.23
CA SER A 40 -8.16 1.65 -4.95
C SER A 40 -8.97 2.21 -3.77
N ARG A 41 -9.34 1.35 -2.81
CA ARG A 41 -10.00 1.73 -1.55
C ARG A 41 -9.00 1.77 -0.39
N LEU A 42 -7.79 2.26 -0.66
CA LEU A 42 -6.71 2.36 0.32
C LEU A 42 -6.86 3.67 1.11
N PRO A 43 -6.41 3.71 2.39
CA PRO A 43 -6.32 4.97 3.13
C PRO A 43 -5.45 5.99 2.41
N GLU A 44 -5.81 7.27 2.48
CA GLU A 44 -5.09 8.35 1.78
C GLU A 44 -3.62 8.50 2.20
N GLN A 45 -3.26 8.05 3.40
CA GLN A 45 -1.89 8.06 3.88
C GLN A 45 -0.99 7.02 3.18
N ILE A 46 -1.59 6.05 2.47
CA ILE A 46 -0.86 5.09 1.66
C ILE A 46 -0.65 5.69 0.27
N ALA A 47 0.60 5.99 -0.05
CA ALA A 47 0.94 6.54 -1.35
C ALA A 47 0.72 5.48 -2.45
N VAL A 48 -0.25 5.73 -3.32
CA VAL A 48 -0.57 4.88 -4.47
C VAL A 48 0.41 5.19 -5.62
N VAL A 49 1.01 4.14 -6.16
CA VAL A 49 1.92 4.20 -7.30
C VAL A 49 1.34 3.32 -8.40
N HIS A 50 1.11 3.90 -9.57
CA HIS A 50 0.67 3.13 -10.72
C HIS A 50 1.82 2.26 -11.24
N GLY A 51 1.53 0.99 -11.49
CA GLY A 51 2.45 0.08 -12.18
C GLY A 51 1.97 -1.36 -12.16
N ASP A 52 2.75 -2.20 -12.83
CA ASP A 52 2.51 -3.63 -13.01
C ASP A 52 3.81 -4.41 -12.71
N LEU A 53 3.71 -5.70 -12.42
CA LEU A 53 4.84 -6.57 -12.08
C LEU A 53 5.20 -7.56 -13.20
N THR A 54 4.44 -7.55 -14.29
CA THR A 54 4.67 -8.35 -15.50
C THR A 54 5.19 -7.49 -16.65
#